data_AF-A0A7X1I3R4-F1
#
_entry.id   AF-A0A7X1I3R4-F1
#
_cell.length_a   1.000
_cell.length_b   1.000
_cell.length_c   1.000
_cell.angle_alpha   90.00
_cell.angle_beta   90.00
_cell.angle_gamma   90.00
#
_symmetry.space_group_name_H-M   'P 1'
#
loop_
_entity.id
_entity.type
_entity.pdbx_description
1 polymer ?
#
loop_
_entity_poly.entity_id
_entity_poly.type
_entity_poly.pdbx_seq_one_letter_code
_entity_poly.pdbx_strand_id
1 'polypeptide(L)'
;MSGVGDDVLDNAHDLGDDAGRGSDHGTHHSDEAARHRAEYEAAREKPADQRTAEERAAITREHVRLANEDPAWRAEHYDKWGLGKRNNAEELVDGQLLPKLVEKPGGGWMAADALPYADAEKYHLEDLVRGRDTVDPQALDHLDKVSAKRAAGMELAKAEKAYDANPTTETAQALAQAHEHFVATVGQGVPNNSKLGEALGEEAARHHMLRQEEFAGATEITDLPETPNGSRRFDQLWRDKDGNLIIVEAKGPNATLDWRQGSGDRDSGTLVKQGTIEYVRTILADMDERALFSPNDAKYAEEIRTAIENRTLRYVLVQATENTGQYAGATLRHFKIF
;
A
#
# COMPACT_ATOMS: atom_id res chain seq x y z
N MET A 1 0.21 -26.70 67.76
CA MET A 1 1.45 -26.00 68.18
C MET A 1 1.62 -24.86 67.18
N SER A 2 1.06 -23.67 67.44
CA SER A 2 1.61 -22.56 68.26
C SER A 2 2.81 -21.90 67.58
N GLY A 3 2.90 -20.59 67.35
CA GLY A 3 2.09 -19.39 67.61
C GLY A 3 2.48 -18.33 66.56
N VAL A 4 1.64 -17.36 66.19
CA VAL A 4 1.25 -16.14 66.94
C VAL A 4 2.44 -15.34 67.46
N GLY A 5 2.53 -14.10 66.97
CA GLY A 5 3.34 -13.00 67.47
C GLY A 5 2.70 -11.69 67.02
N ASP A 6 1.64 -11.31 67.72
CA ASP A 6 1.07 -9.96 67.78
C ASP A 6 1.97 -9.05 68.63
N ASP A 7 1.97 -7.74 68.32
CA ASP A 7 2.06 -6.56 69.21
C ASP A 7 2.11 -5.34 68.27
N VAL A 8 1.02 -4.62 67.94
CA VAL A 8 0.04 -3.81 68.69
C VAL A 8 0.64 -2.55 69.36
N LEU A 9 0.00 -1.40 69.03
CA LEU A 9 -0.20 -0.12 69.76
C LEU A 9 0.44 1.11 69.08
N ASP A 10 -0.35 1.91 68.37
CA ASP A 10 -1.19 3.04 68.85
C ASP A 10 -0.43 4.37 68.84
N ASN A 11 -0.82 5.29 67.96
CA ASN A 11 -1.30 6.59 68.41
C ASN A 11 -1.98 7.39 67.28
N ALA A 12 -3.14 7.93 67.62
CA ALA A 12 -3.96 8.81 66.82
C ALA A 12 -3.58 10.29 67.02
N HIS A 13 -4.06 11.10 66.06
CA HIS A 13 -4.15 12.56 66.01
C HIS A 13 -2.89 13.37 65.70
N ASP A 14 -2.83 13.88 64.47
CA ASP A 14 -2.71 15.33 64.29
C ASP A 14 -3.56 15.80 63.09
N LEU A 15 -4.33 16.86 63.33
CA LEU A 15 -5.14 17.59 62.37
C LEU A 15 -4.29 18.79 61.93
N GLY A 16 -3.86 18.80 60.68
CA GLY A 16 -3.17 19.94 60.09
C GLY A 16 -3.63 20.14 58.66
N ASP A 17 -4.47 21.15 58.46
CA ASP A 17 -4.83 21.73 57.18
C ASP A 17 -3.60 21.93 56.28
N ASP A 18 -3.64 21.40 55.07
CA ASP A 18 -2.95 22.06 53.95
C ASP A 18 -3.90 22.11 52.75
N ALA A 19 -4.74 23.14 52.81
CA ALA A 19 -5.47 23.64 51.68
C ALA A 19 -4.49 24.27 50.69
N GLY A 20 -4.28 23.62 49.55
CA GLY A 20 -3.75 24.30 48.37
C GLY A 20 -2.78 23.49 47.55
N ARG A 21 -3.30 22.70 46.60
CA ARG A 21 -2.66 22.40 45.30
C ARG A 21 -3.63 21.69 44.37
N GLY A 22 -4.74 22.37 44.08
CA GLY A 22 -5.62 22.04 42.97
C GLY A 22 -5.52 23.11 41.89
N SER A 23 -4.41 23.17 41.15
CA SER A 23 -4.31 24.05 39.97
C SER A 23 -3.26 23.64 38.92
N ASP A 24 -2.73 22.41 38.95
CA ASP A 24 -1.64 22.02 38.04
C ASP A 24 -2.04 20.99 36.96
N HIS A 25 -3.34 20.83 36.71
CA HIS A 25 -3.83 19.99 35.60
C HIS A 25 -4.43 20.78 34.43
N GLY A 26 -4.75 22.06 34.62
CA GLY A 26 -5.29 22.92 33.55
C GLY A 26 -4.21 23.57 32.68
N THR A 27 -3.05 23.85 33.26
CA THR A 27 -1.91 24.52 32.60
C THR A 27 -1.24 23.62 31.57
N HIS A 28 -0.93 22.38 31.93
CA HIS A 28 -0.25 21.43 31.03
C HIS A 28 -1.02 21.09 29.74
N HIS A 29 -2.36 20.98 29.79
CA HIS A 29 -3.16 20.69 28.60
C HIS A 29 -3.24 21.88 27.63
N SER A 30 -3.24 23.12 28.14
CA SER A 30 -3.26 24.31 27.29
C SER A 30 -1.92 24.55 26.58
N ASP A 31 -0.81 24.29 27.26
CA ASP A 31 0.54 24.37 26.68
C ASP A 31 0.79 23.29 25.62
N GLU A 32 0.27 22.08 25.84
CA GLU A 32 0.37 20.98 24.88
C GLU A 32 -0.45 21.22 23.61
N ALA A 33 -1.68 21.71 23.74
CA ALA A 33 -2.51 22.07 22.59
C ALA A 33 -1.89 23.21 21.77
N ALA A 34 -1.32 24.21 22.43
CA ALA A 34 -0.60 25.31 21.76
C ALA A 34 0.64 24.80 21.02
N ARG A 35 1.41 23.88 21.63
CA ARG A 35 2.58 23.25 21.00
C ARG A 35 2.20 22.46 19.75
N HIS A 36 1.17 21.61 19.83
CA HIS A 36 0.71 20.84 18.66
C HIS A 36 0.21 21.73 17.52
N ARG A 37 -0.45 22.84 17.83
CA ARG A 37 -0.85 23.81 16.81
C ARG A 37 0.35 24.48 16.15
N ALA A 38 1.37 24.85 16.93
CA ALA A 38 2.60 25.41 16.36
C ALA A 38 3.35 24.41 15.45
N GLU A 39 3.40 23.13 15.85
CA GLU A 39 3.94 22.04 15.01
C GLU A 39 3.17 21.91 13.69
N TYR A 40 1.83 21.95 13.76
CA TYR A 40 0.95 21.90 12.59
C TYR A 40 1.21 23.07 11.63
N GLU A 41 1.19 24.32 12.12
CA GLU A 41 1.40 25.50 11.27
C GLU A 41 2.79 25.46 10.61
N ALA A 42 3.83 25.07 11.35
CA ALA A 42 5.17 24.92 10.80
C ALA A 42 5.25 23.82 9.72
N ALA A 43 4.55 22.70 9.90
CA ALA A 43 4.49 21.63 8.92
C ALA A 43 3.68 22.01 7.68
N ARG A 44 2.58 22.76 7.86
CA ARG A 44 1.66 23.17 6.80
C ARG A 44 2.32 24.09 5.77
N GLU A 45 3.18 24.99 6.22
CA GLU A 45 3.97 25.89 5.37
C GLU A 45 5.01 25.16 4.49
N LYS A 46 5.36 23.91 4.83
CA LYS A 46 6.27 23.09 4.02
C LYS A 46 5.53 22.40 2.88
N PRO A 47 6.12 22.32 1.66
CA PRO A 47 5.62 21.45 0.60
C PRO A 47 5.48 20.00 1.09
N ALA A 48 4.39 19.32 0.72
CA ALA A 48 4.08 18.00 1.22
C ALA A 48 5.20 16.98 0.97
N ASP A 49 5.82 17.03 -0.20
CA ASP A 49 6.94 16.18 -0.63
C ASP A 49 8.25 16.43 0.16
N GLN A 50 8.32 17.49 0.96
CA GLN A 50 9.48 17.84 1.78
C GLN A 50 9.27 17.59 3.28
N ARG A 51 8.08 17.14 3.70
CA ARG A 51 7.76 16.91 5.10
C ARG A 51 8.40 15.63 5.64
N THR A 52 8.94 15.71 6.86
CA THR A 52 9.37 14.52 7.61
C THR A 52 8.17 13.71 8.10
N ALA A 53 8.41 12.51 8.63
CA ALA A 53 7.38 11.68 9.24
C ALA A 53 6.66 12.40 10.39
N GLU A 54 7.40 13.10 11.24
CA GLU A 54 6.88 13.84 12.39
C GLU A 54 6.00 15.00 11.96
N GLU A 55 6.40 15.69 10.89
CA GLU A 55 5.65 16.82 10.31
C GLU A 55 4.34 16.32 9.67
N ARG A 56 4.40 15.21 8.93
CA ARG A 56 3.18 14.56 8.41
C ARG A 56 2.27 14.09 9.55
N ALA A 57 2.84 13.59 10.65
CA ALA A 57 2.08 13.21 11.82
C ALA A 57 1.40 14.43 12.49
N ALA A 58 2.04 15.61 12.52
CA ALA A 58 1.44 16.84 13.03
C ALA A 58 0.21 17.27 12.19
N ILE A 59 0.32 17.22 10.86
CA ILE A 59 -0.81 17.47 9.94
C ILE A 59 -1.95 16.48 10.21
N THR A 60 -1.65 15.18 10.28
CA THR A 60 -2.65 14.14 10.55
C THR A 60 -3.36 14.35 11.90
N ARG A 61 -2.61 14.70 12.96
CA ARG A 61 -3.19 15.00 14.27
C ARG A 61 -4.19 16.15 14.20
N GLU A 62 -3.85 17.22 13.47
CA GLU A 62 -4.75 18.36 13.32
C GLU A 62 -6.01 18.01 12.52
N HIS A 63 -5.88 17.27 11.42
CA HIS A 63 -7.05 16.80 10.65
C HIS A 63 -7.97 15.91 11.48
N VAL A 64 -7.41 15.04 12.32
CA VAL A 64 -8.20 14.23 13.26
C VAL A 64 -8.88 15.11 14.33
N ARG A 65 -8.20 16.15 14.84
CA ARG A 65 -8.79 17.11 15.76
C ARG A 65 -9.98 17.83 15.13
N LEU A 66 -9.81 18.36 13.91
CA LEU A 66 -10.87 19.02 13.16
C LEU A 66 -12.07 18.09 12.90
N ALA A 67 -11.83 16.82 12.56
CA ALA A 67 -12.91 15.84 12.41
C ALA A 67 -13.75 15.63 13.69
N ASN A 68 -13.16 15.82 14.87
CA ASN A 68 -13.84 15.69 16.15
C ASN A 68 -14.51 16.98 16.61
N GLU A 69 -13.88 18.13 16.38
CA GLU A 69 -14.27 19.42 16.97
C GLU A 69 -15.07 20.32 16.02
N ASP A 70 -14.97 20.11 14.71
CA ASP A 70 -15.68 20.89 13.69
C ASP A 70 -16.57 19.98 12.82
N PRO A 71 -17.87 19.86 13.15
CA PRO A 71 -18.81 19.06 12.38
C PRO A 71 -18.99 19.52 10.93
N ALA A 72 -18.80 20.81 10.64
CA ALA A 72 -18.91 21.33 9.28
C ALA A 72 -17.70 20.89 8.46
N TRP A 73 -16.49 21.03 9.02
CA TRP A 73 -15.27 20.52 8.40
C TRP A 73 -15.33 18.99 8.21
N ARG A 74 -15.83 18.24 9.20
CA ARG A 74 -16.02 16.80 9.04
C ARG A 74 -17.00 16.49 7.92
N ALA A 75 -18.14 17.18 7.82
CA ALA A 75 -19.09 16.95 6.73
C ALA A 75 -18.56 17.34 5.35
N GLU A 76 -17.68 18.34 5.28
CA GLU A 76 -17.02 18.77 4.04
C GLU A 76 -16.05 17.69 3.51
N HIS A 77 -15.25 17.10 4.38
CA HIS A 77 -14.18 16.16 4.00
C HIS A 77 -14.51 14.67 4.23
N TYR A 78 -15.53 14.40 5.04
CA TYR A 78 -16.00 13.06 5.41
C TYR A 78 -17.54 12.97 5.39
N ASP A 79 -18.04 11.78 5.71
CA ASP A 79 -19.45 11.45 5.99
C ASP A 79 -20.37 11.25 4.77
N LYS A 80 -20.00 11.72 3.56
CA LYS A 80 -20.84 11.57 2.33
C LYS A 80 -21.18 10.11 2.01
N TRP A 81 -20.26 9.19 2.28
CA TRP A 81 -20.40 7.76 1.96
C TRP A 81 -20.63 6.88 3.20
N GLY A 82 -20.97 7.52 4.32
CA GLY A 82 -21.09 6.93 5.64
C GLY A 82 -20.15 7.60 6.64
N LEU A 83 -20.55 7.58 7.91
CA LEU A 83 -19.89 8.28 9.00
C LEU A 83 -18.40 7.86 9.12
N GLY A 84 -17.50 8.84 9.17
CA GLY A 84 -16.04 8.64 9.27
C GLY A 84 -15.35 8.24 7.96
N LYS A 85 -16.08 8.07 6.86
CA LYS A 85 -15.49 7.79 5.55
C LYS A 85 -15.15 9.07 4.82
N ARG A 86 -13.95 9.12 4.24
CA ARG A 86 -13.52 10.23 3.36
C ARG A 86 -14.49 10.40 2.20
N ASN A 87 -14.75 11.64 1.81
CA ASN A 87 -15.61 11.96 0.68
C ASN A 87 -14.96 11.60 -0.66
N ASN A 88 -13.62 11.68 -0.71
CA ASN A 88 -12.79 11.14 -1.77
C ASN A 88 -11.62 10.32 -1.18
N ALA A 89 -11.29 9.18 -1.79
CA ALA A 89 -10.16 8.34 -1.37
C ALA A 89 -8.78 9.00 -1.58
N GLU A 90 -8.72 10.01 -2.44
CA GLU A 90 -7.54 10.81 -2.79
C GLU A 90 -7.62 12.24 -2.23
N GLU A 91 -8.53 12.49 -1.29
CA GLU A 91 -8.73 13.82 -0.73
C GLU A 91 -7.47 14.36 -0.06
N LEU A 92 -7.03 15.54 -0.51
CA LEU A 92 -5.88 16.25 0.05
C LEU A 92 -6.35 17.47 0.83
N VAL A 93 -5.89 17.60 2.07
CA VAL A 93 -6.03 18.84 2.86
C VAL A 93 -4.62 19.25 3.28
N ASP A 94 -4.29 20.53 3.16
CA ASP A 94 -2.92 21.04 3.37
C ASP A 94 -1.85 20.30 2.53
N GLY A 95 -2.24 19.83 1.34
CA GLY A 95 -1.39 19.05 0.44
C GLY A 95 -1.09 17.62 0.92
N GLN A 96 -1.66 17.16 2.03
CA GLN A 96 -1.47 15.81 2.55
C GLN A 96 -2.74 14.97 2.39
N LEU A 97 -2.55 13.68 2.11
CA LEU A 97 -3.65 12.74 2.05
C LEU A 97 -4.36 12.67 3.40
N LEU A 98 -5.66 12.92 3.35
CA LEU A 98 -6.52 12.89 4.50
C LEU A 98 -6.52 11.47 5.11
N PRO A 99 -6.38 11.30 6.44
CA PRO A 99 -6.34 9.98 7.04
C PRO A 99 -7.70 9.27 6.90
N LYS A 100 -7.69 7.95 6.85
CA LYS A 100 -8.92 7.17 7.09
C LYS A 100 -9.27 7.28 8.57
N LEU A 101 -10.54 7.43 8.91
CA LEU A 101 -10.97 7.51 10.31
C LEU A 101 -11.67 6.21 10.74
N VAL A 102 -11.49 5.87 12.00
CA VAL A 102 -12.26 4.84 12.72
C VAL A 102 -12.76 5.42 14.04
N GLU A 103 -13.86 4.88 14.54
CA GLU A 103 -14.43 5.31 15.81
C GLU A 103 -13.54 4.88 16.98
N LYS A 104 -13.27 5.80 17.89
CA LYS A 104 -12.55 5.53 19.14
C LYS A 104 -13.46 4.77 20.11
N PRO A 105 -12.92 3.85 20.93
CA PRO A 105 -13.63 3.36 22.10
C PRO A 105 -14.03 4.52 23.01
N GLY A 106 -15.34 4.69 23.26
CA GLY A 106 -15.88 5.82 24.04
C GLY A 106 -16.34 7.03 23.21
N GLY A 107 -16.28 6.93 21.88
CA GLY A 107 -16.80 7.95 20.96
C GLY A 107 -15.73 8.87 20.38
N GLY A 108 -16.07 9.50 19.25
CA GLY A 108 -15.15 10.34 18.47
C GLY A 108 -14.30 9.52 17.48
N TRP A 109 -13.39 10.20 16.79
CA TRP A 109 -12.61 9.66 15.67
C TRP A 109 -11.13 9.60 15.97
N MET A 110 -10.46 8.55 15.51
CA MET A 110 -9.00 8.44 15.37
C MET A 110 -8.63 8.04 13.95
N ALA A 111 -7.38 8.27 13.56
CA ALA A 111 -6.85 7.70 12.33
C ALA A 111 -6.91 6.15 12.40
N ALA A 112 -7.30 5.53 11.29
CA ALA A 112 -7.33 4.07 11.13
C ALA A 112 -5.92 3.47 11.17
N ASP A 113 -4.94 4.23 10.68
CA ASP A 113 -3.55 3.85 10.61
C ASP A 113 -2.74 4.63 11.65
N ALA A 114 -1.80 3.95 12.30
CA ALA A 114 -0.93 4.57 13.30
C ALA A 114 0.11 5.52 12.69
N LEU A 115 0.46 5.31 11.41
CA LEU A 115 1.44 6.11 10.69
C LEU A 115 0.73 7.07 9.71
N PRO A 116 1.24 8.30 9.54
CA PRO A 116 0.72 9.21 8.53
C PRO A 116 1.05 8.71 7.12
N TYR A 117 0.22 9.10 6.15
CA TYR A 117 0.45 8.81 4.74
C TYR A 117 1.51 9.75 4.14
N ALA A 118 2.44 9.17 3.38
CA ALA A 118 3.28 9.92 2.44
C ALA A 118 2.44 10.43 1.25
N ASP A 119 3.12 11.04 0.28
CA ASP A 119 2.47 11.47 -0.96
C ASP A 119 1.93 10.25 -1.73
N ALA A 120 0.79 10.44 -2.40
CA ALA A 120 0.30 9.47 -3.36
C ALA A 120 1.15 9.49 -4.64
N GLU A 121 1.07 8.41 -5.41
CA GLU A 121 1.65 8.31 -6.74
C GLU A 121 1.14 9.41 -7.67
N LYS A 122 2.03 9.89 -8.52
CA LYS A 122 1.72 10.85 -9.58
C LYS A 122 2.13 10.22 -10.89
N TYR A 123 1.39 10.51 -11.95
CA TYR A 123 1.67 9.99 -13.28
C TYR A 123 2.10 11.10 -14.24
N HIS A 124 2.84 10.72 -15.28
CA HIS A 124 2.93 11.52 -16.49
C HIS A 124 1.56 11.54 -17.20
N LEU A 125 1.34 12.53 -18.06
CA LEU A 125 0.01 12.81 -18.64
C LEU A 125 -0.48 11.74 -19.64
N GLU A 126 0.42 10.93 -20.19
CA GLU A 126 0.11 10.05 -21.32
C GLU A 126 0.24 8.58 -20.92
N ASP A 127 -0.88 7.88 -20.99
CA ASP A 127 -0.96 6.44 -20.82
C ASP A 127 -0.74 5.73 -22.17
N LEU A 128 -0.05 4.59 -22.11
CA LEU A 128 0.14 3.71 -23.24
C LEU A 128 -0.87 2.57 -23.17
N VAL A 129 -1.94 2.65 -23.96
CA VAL A 129 -2.96 1.60 -24.06
C VAL A 129 -2.70 0.75 -25.29
N ARG A 130 -2.67 -0.57 -25.11
CA ARG A 130 -2.38 -1.53 -26.17
C ARG A 130 -3.33 -2.72 -26.10
N GLY A 131 -3.93 -3.04 -27.24
CA GLY A 131 -4.87 -4.16 -27.39
C GLY A 131 -4.14 -5.49 -27.56
N ARG A 132 -4.90 -6.57 -27.62
CA ARG A 132 -4.35 -7.91 -27.91
C ARG A 132 -3.69 -8.02 -29.29
N ASP A 133 -4.07 -7.16 -30.22
CA ASP A 133 -3.63 -7.12 -31.61
C ASP A 133 -2.20 -6.59 -31.78
N THR A 134 -1.65 -5.96 -30.74
CA THR A 134 -0.25 -5.48 -30.69
C THR A 134 0.70 -6.45 -30.00
N VAL A 135 0.23 -7.64 -29.67
CA VAL A 135 1.03 -8.72 -29.07
C VAL A 135 1.67 -9.54 -30.20
N ASP A 136 2.93 -9.94 -30.01
CA ASP A 136 3.55 -10.93 -30.88
C ASP A 136 2.72 -12.23 -30.91
N PRO A 137 2.41 -12.82 -32.07
CA PRO A 137 1.57 -14.01 -32.15
C PRO A 137 2.05 -15.20 -31.29
N GLN A 138 3.36 -15.37 -31.09
CA GLN A 138 3.91 -16.45 -30.25
C GLN A 138 3.68 -16.18 -28.76
N ALA A 139 3.70 -14.90 -28.36
CA ALA A 139 3.42 -14.49 -26.99
C ALA A 139 1.93 -14.51 -26.65
N LEU A 140 1.05 -14.28 -27.63
CA LEU A 140 -0.40 -14.22 -27.43
C LEU A 140 -0.98 -15.53 -26.88
N ASP A 141 -0.53 -16.68 -27.39
CA ASP A 141 -0.97 -17.99 -26.90
C ASP A 141 -0.66 -18.21 -25.42
N HIS A 142 0.46 -17.66 -24.94
CA HIS A 142 0.84 -17.72 -23.53
C HIS A 142 -0.05 -16.79 -22.69
N LEU A 143 -0.27 -15.56 -23.14
CA LEU A 143 -1.14 -14.60 -22.44
C LEU A 143 -2.61 -15.08 -22.40
N ASP A 144 -3.10 -15.74 -23.44
CA ASP A 144 -4.43 -16.36 -23.46
C ASP A 144 -4.52 -17.48 -22.42
N LYS A 145 -3.48 -18.32 -22.26
CA LYS A 145 -3.45 -19.36 -21.21
C LYS A 145 -3.46 -18.76 -19.81
N VAL A 146 -2.68 -17.71 -19.55
CA VAL A 146 -2.65 -17.04 -18.25
C VAL A 146 -4.00 -16.38 -17.95
N SER A 147 -4.61 -15.76 -18.95
CA SER A 147 -5.96 -15.16 -18.86
C SER A 147 -7.03 -16.21 -18.56
N ALA A 148 -6.99 -17.37 -19.23
CA ALA A 148 -7.91 -18.48 -18.99
C ALA A 148 -7.82 -19.01 -17.55
N LYS A 149 -6.62 -19.12 -16.98
CA LYS A 149 -6.44 -19.53 -15.59
C LYS A 149 -7.10 -18.56 -14.61
N ARG A 150 -6.91 -17.26 -14.80
CA ARG A 150 -7.57 -16.23 -13.97
C ARG A 150 -9.09 -16.31 -14.10
N ALA A 151 -9.62 -16.44 -15.32
CA ALA A 151 -11.05 -16.55 -15.55
C ALA A 151 -11.66 -17.76 -14.83
N ALA A 152 -11.03 -18.93 -14.94
CA ALA A 152 -11.47 -20.13 -14.21
C ALA A 152 -11.45 -19.94 -12.68
N GLY A 153 -10.45 -19.23 -12.15
CA GLY A 153 -10.40 -18.88 -10.71
C GLY A 153 -11.54 -17.94 -10.28
N MET A 154 -11.89 -16.95 -11.10
CA MET A 154 -13.03 -16.06 -10.85
C MET A 154 -14.37 -16.80 -10.93
N GLU A 155 -14.52 -17.71 -11.89
CA GLU A 155 -15.70 -18.56 -12.03
C GLU A 155 -15.90 -19.45 -10.80
N LEU A 156 -14.82 -20.08 -10.31
CA LEU A 156 -14.85 -20.87 -9.08
C LEU A 156 -15.26 -20.01 -7.88
N ALA A 157 -14.62 -18.86 -7.66
CA ALA A 157 -14.96 -17.97 -6.55
C ALA A 157 -16.41 -17.47 -6.61
N LYS A 158 -16.92 -17.21 -7.82
CA LYS A 158 -18.33 -16.84 -8.03
C LYS A 158 -19.27 -17.99 -7.68
N ALA A 159 -18.93 -19.22 -8.06
CA ALA A 159 -19.73 -20.41 -7.77
C ALA A 159 -19.74 -20.74 -6.26
N GLU A 160 -18.59 -20.63 -5.59
CA GLU A 160 -18.47 -20.78 -4.13
C GLU A 160 -19.38 -19.78 -3.41
N LYS A 161 -19.27 -18.49 -3.75
CA LYS A 161 -20.12 -17.44 -3.18
C LYS A 161 -21.61 -17.69 -3.43
N ALA A 162 -21.98 -18.20 -4.61
CA ALA A 162 -23.37 -18.50 -4.93
C ALA A 162 -23.92 -19.68 -4.11
N TYR A 163 -23.10 -20.72 -3.90
CA TYR A 163 -23.44 -21.85 -3.05
C TYR A 163 -23.57 -21.43 -1.58
N ASP A 164 -22.62 -20.67 -1.06
CA ASP A 164 -22.64 -20.17 0.33
C ASP A 164 -23.87 -19.30 0.62
N ALA A 165 -24.28 -18.49 -0.36
CA ALA A 165 -25.47 -17.63 -0.25
C ALA A 165 -26.79 -18.42 -0.38
N ASN A 166 -26.81 -19.50 -1.17
CA ASN A 166 -28.02 -20.29 -1.44
C ASN A 166 -27.68 -21.77 -1.73
N PRO A 167 -27.55 -22.63 -0.71
CA PRO A 167 -27.17 -24.03 -0.87
C PRO A 167 -28.33 -24.87 -1.45
N THR A 168 -28.35 -25.08 -2.76
CA THR A 168 -29.33 -25.90 -3.49
C THR A 168 -28.62 -26.94 -4.36
N THR A 169 -29.37 -27.91 -4.89
CA THR A 169 -28.82 -28.88 -5.85
C THR A 169 -28.21 -28.19 -7.08
N GLU A 170 -28.81 -27.09 -7.54
CA GLU A 170 -28.34 -26.33 -8.69
C GLU A 170 -27.01 -25.63 -8.38
N THR A 171 -26.90 -24.93 -7.24
CA THR A 171 -25.66 -24.24 -6.86
C THR A 171 -24.54 -25.23 -6.51
N ALA A 172 -24.87 -26.40 -5.95
CA ALA A 172 -23.91 -27.48 -5.72
C ALA A 172 -23.34 -28.05 -7.03
N GLN A 173 -24.20 -28.25 -8.04
CA GLN A 173 -23.77 -28.70 -9.38
C GLN A 173 -22.91 -27.65 -10.08
N ALA A 174 -23.30 -26.37 -10.01
CA ALA A 174 -22.53 -25.27 -10.57
C ALA A 174 -21.14 -25.15 -9.92
N LEU A 175 -21.05 -25.30 -8.60
CA LEU A 175 -19.78 -25.34 -7.88
C LEU A 175 -18.91 -26.53 -8.30
N ALA A 176 -19.49 -27.72 -8.41
CA ALA A 176 -18.75 -28.91 -8.86
C ALA A 176 -18.19 -28.73 -10.29
N GLN A 177 -18.99 -28.20 -11.21
CA GLN A 177 -18.56 -27.92 -12.59
C GLN A 177 -17.46 -26.84 -12.65
N ALA A 178 -17.60 -25.75 -11.89
CA ALA A 178 -16.58 -24.71 -11.82
C ALA A 178 -15.27 -25.25 -11.24
N HIS A 179 -15.33 -26.11 -10.22
CA HIS A 179 -14.16 -26.76 -9.65
C HIS A 179 -13.48 -27.71 -10.66
N GLU A 180 -14.24 -28.53 -11.39
CA GLU A 180 -13.69 -29.39 -12.47
C GLU A 180 -13.01 -28.55 -13.56
N HIS A 181 -13.66 -27.47 -14.02
CA HIS A 181 -13.09 -26.56 -15.00
C HIS A 181 -11.80 -25.88 -14.50
N PHE A 182 -11.80 -25.44 -13.24
CA PHE A 182 -10.62 -24.86 -12.59
C PHE A 182 -9.46 -25.85 -12.56
N VAL A 183 -9.67 -27.08 -12.10
CA VAL A 183 -8.62 -28.11 -12.06
C VAL A 183 -8.08 -28.43 -13.45
N ALA A 184 -8.97 -28.52 -14.46
CA ALA A 184 -8.56 -28.78 -15.83
C ALA A 184 -7.73 -27.63 -16.45
N THR A 185 -8.02 -26.39 -16.08
CA THR A 185 -7.39 -25.18 -16.68
C THR A 185 -6.13 -24.74 -15.92
N VAL A 186 -6.20 -24.75 -14.59
CA VAL A 186 -5.15 -24.22 -13.71
C VAL A 186 -4.18 -25.32 -13.28
N GLY A 187 -4.68 -26.55 -13.11
CA GLY A 187 -3.91 -27.71 -12.66
C GLY A 187 -4.31 -28.17 -11.25
N GLN A 188 -4.15 -29.47 -11.01
CA GLN A 188 -4.48 -30.07 -9.73
C GLN A 188 -3.58 -29.55 -8.60
N GLY A 189 -4.18 -29.21 -7.46
CA GLY A 189 -3.46 -28.77 -6.25
C GLY A 189 -3.00 -27.31 -6.28
N VAL A 190 -3.29 -26.55 -7.33
CA VAL A 190 -3.03 -25.11 -7.38
C VAL A 190 -4.15 -24.37 -6.62
N PRO A 191 -3.84 -23.52 -5.63
CA PRO A 191 -4.87 -22.77 -4.90
C PRO A 191 -5.49 -21.66 -5.74
N ASN A 192 -6.79 -21.42 -5.57
CA ASN A 192 -7.49 -20.26 -6.13
C ASN A 192 -7.23 -19.01 -5.26
N ASN A 193 -6.28 -18.16 -5.66
CA ASN A 193 -5.91 -16.95 -4.90
C ASN A 193 -5.47 -15.80 -5.82
N SER A 194 -5.03 -14.69 -5.23
CA SER A 194 -4.63 -13.47 -5.96
C SER A 194 -3.51 -13.68 -6.98
N LYS A 195 -2.70 -14.74 -6.82
CA LYS A 195 -1.56 -15.03 -7.70
C LYS A 195 -1.96 -15.27 -9.15
N LEU A 196 -3.19 -15.73 -9.42
CA LEU A 196 -3.68 -15.86 -10.80
C LEU A 196 -3.85 -14.49 -11.48
N GLY A 197 -4.24 -13.47 -10.71
CA GLY A 197 -4.33 -12.09 -11.18
C GLY A 197 -2.96 -11.41 -11.27
N GLU A 198 -2.09 -11.63 -10.29
CA GLU A 198 -0.70 -11.14 -10.29
C GLU A 198 0.06 -11.66 -11.52
N ALA A 199 -0.01 -12.98 -11.77
CA ALA A 199 0.61 -13.59 -12.94
C ALA A 199 0.14 -12.95 -14.25
N LEU A 200 -1.15 -12.65 -14.40
CA LEU A 200 -1.63 -11.97 -15.61
C LEU A 200 -1.01 -10.59 -15.80
N GLY A 201 -0.85 -9.81 -14.72
CA GLY A 201 -0.19 -8.50 -14.77
C GLY A 201 1.28 -8.62 -15.15
N GLU A 202 2.01 -9.50 -14.47
CA GLU A 202 3.45 -9.72 -14.71
C GLU A 202 3.74 -10.21 -16.13
N GLU A 203 2.94 -11.16 -16.61
CA GLU A 203 3.10 -11.71 -17.96
C GLU A 203 2.70 -10.68 -19.03
N ALA A 204 1.68 -9.85 -18.77
CA ALA A 204 1.35 -8.72 -19.64
C ALA A 204 2.50 -7.71 -19.76
N ALA A 205 3.22 -7.44 -18.66
CA ALA A 205 4.43 -6.62 -18.73
C ALA A 205 5.51 -7.29 -19.59
N ARG A 206 5.85 -8.54 -19.28
CA ARG A 206 6.97 -9.30 -19.86
C ARG A 206 6.81 -9.62 -21.34
N HIS A 207 5.60 -9.99 -21.74
CA HIS A 207 5.31 -10.52 -23.08
C HIS A 207 4.58 -9.54 -24.00
N HIS A 208 4.12 -8.39 -23.48
CA HIS A 208 3.41 -7.40 -24.28
C HIS A 208 3.97 -5.99 -24.12
N MET A 209 3.80 -5.36 -22.96
CA MET A 209 4.05 -3.91 -22.83
C MET A 209 5.54 -3.55 -22.95
N LEU A 210 6.44 -4.32 -22.32
CA LEU A 210 7.88 -4.08 -22.40
C LEU A 210 8.49 -4.64 -23.72
N ARG A 211 7.65 -5.14 -24.63
CA ARG A 211 8.02 -5.58 -25.99
C ARG A 211 7.63 -4.59 -27.07
N GLN A 212 6.94 -3.50 -26.70
CA GLN A 212 6.57 -2.45 -27.64
C GLN A 212 7.79 -1.62 -28.07
N GLU A 213 7.63 -0.84 -29.14
CA GLU A 213 8.71 -0.03 -29.76
C GLU A 213 9.36 0.94 -28.76
N GLU A 214 8.58 1.48 -27.83
CA GLU A 214 9.02 2.41 -26.77
C GLU A 214 10.05 1.78 -25.81
N PHE A 215 10.14 0.45 -25.80
CA PHE A 215 11.06 -0.33 -24.99
C PHE A 215 12.00 -1.19 -25.85
N ALA A 216 12.17 -0.86 -27.13
CA ALA A 216 13.04 -1.61 -28.04
C ALA A 216 14.47 -1.73 -27.49
N GLY A 217 14.95 -2.97 -27.37
CA GLY A 217 16.25 -3.30 -26.81
C GLY A 217 16.28 -3.42 -25.29
N ALA A 218 15.16 -3.19 -24.59
CA ALA A 218 15.09 -3.44 -23.16
C ALA A 218 15.11 -4.95 -22.86
N THR A 219 15.82 -5.31 -21.78
CA THR A 219 15.95 -6.67 -21.30
C THR A 219 15.65 -6.75 -19.82
N GLU A 220 14.89 -7.76 -19.43
CA GLU A 220 14.61 -8.02 -18.03
C GLU A 220 15.86 -8.50 -17.29
N ILE A 221 16.00 -8.06 -16.05
CA ILE A 221 17.00 -8.53 -15.10
C ILE A 221 16.40 -9.71 -14.33
N THR A 222 16.73 -10.92 -14.76
CA THR A 222 16.13 -12.16 -14.26
C THR A 222 16.81 -12.76 -13.03
N ASP A 223 17.89 -12.13 -12.54
CA ASP A 223 18.62 -12.52 -11.34
C ASP A 223 18.39 -11.56 -10.16
N LEU A 224 17.31 -10.76 -10.22
CA LEU A 224 16.81 -10.00 -9.08
C LEU A 224 16.43 -10.97 -7.94
N PRO A 225 16.93 -10.79 -6.71
CA PRO A 225 16.66 -11.73 -5.62
C PRO A 225 15.17 -11.94 -5.33
N GLU A 226 14.81 -13.21 -5.13
CA GLU A 226 13.50 -13.63 -4.63
C GLU A 226 13.42 -13.47 -3.11
N THR A 227 12.23 -13.12 -2.62
CA THR A 227 11.93 -13.13 -1.19
C THR A 227 10.93 -14.24 -0.88
N PRO A 228 10.95 -14.85 0.33
CA PRO A 228 10.12 -16.02 0.63
C PRO A 228 8.62 -15.87 0.34
N ASN A 229 8.10 -14.64 0.46
CA ASN A 229 6.68 -14.34 0.27
C ASN A 229 6.43 -13.41 -0.93
N GLY A 230 7.44 -13.11 -1.75
CA GLY A 230 7.35 -12.14 -2.86
C GLY A 230 7.23 -10.67 -2.42
N SER A 231 7.17 -10.39 -1.11
CA SER A 231 7.12 -9.02 -0.57
C SER A 231 8.51 -8.39 -0.49
N ARG A 232 8.58 -7.06 -0.31
CA ARG A 232 9.86 -6.32 -0.13
C ARG A 232 10.83 -6.40 -1.31
N ARG A 233 10.27 -6.49 -2.52
CA ARG A 233 10.96 -6.42 -3.82
C ARG A 233 10.06 -5.69 -4.83
N PHE A 234 10.63 -5.32 -5.96
CA PHE A 234 9.86 -4.92 -7.14
C PHE A 234 9.36 -6.15 -7.89
N ASP A 235 8.25 -6.03 -8.63
CA ASP A 235 7.72 -7.13 -9.43
C ASP A 235 8.71 -7.50 -10.54
N GLN A 236 9.22 -6.50 -11.27
CA GLN A 236 10.27 -6.69 -12.28
C GLN A 236 11.24 -5.50 -12.33
N LEU A 237 12.47 -5.80 -12.71
CA LEU A 237 13.50 -4.81 -13.02
C LEU A 237 14.02 -5.08 -14.44
N TRP A 238 14.12 -4.02 -15.23
CA TRP A 238 14.57 -4.08 -16.63
C TRP A 238 15.70 -3.10 -16.84
N ARG A 239 16.51 -3.36 -17.87
CA ARG A 239 17.54 -2.44 -18.37
C ARG A 239 17.23 -2.09 -19.80
N ASP A 240 17.18 -0.81 -20.13
CA ASP A 240 17.00 -0.35 -21.50
C ASP A 240 18.31 -0.45 -22.31
N LYS A 241 18.21 -0.18 -23.62
CA LYS A 241 19.34 -0.21 -24.55
C LYS A 241 20.48 0.75 -24.20
N ASP A 242 20.18 1.81 -23.44
CA ASP A 242 21.12 2.85 -23.03
C ASP A 242 21.71 2.56 -21.64
N GLY A 243 21.29 1.45 -21.02
CA GLY A 243 21.75 0.99 -19.72
C GLY A 243 20.95 1.53 -18.53
N ASN A 244 19.90 2.32 -18.76
CA ASN A 244 19.08 2.85 -17.66
C ASN A 244 18.14 1.78 -17.12
N LEU A 245 17.87 1.87 -15.82
CA LEU A 245 16.96 0.95 -15.14
C LEU A 245 15.51 1.39 -15.28
N ILE A 246 14.65 0.39 -15.46
CA ILE A 246 13.19 0.52 -15.47
C ILE A 246 12.64 -0.42 -14.40
N ILE A 247 12.01 0.13 -13.37
CA ILE A 247 11.19 -0.63 -12.43
C ILE A 247 9.81 -0.80 -13.06
N VAL A 248 9.27 -2.02 -13.01
CA VAL A 248 7.91 -2.31 -13.45
C VAL A 248 7.11 -2.80 -12.24
N GLU A 249 6.07 -2.07 -11.90
CA GLU A 249 4.97 -2.56 -11.05
C GLU A 249 3.93 -3.20 -11.98
N ALA A 250 3.55 -4.45 -11.74
CA ALA A 250 2.68 -5.22 -12.61
C ALA A 250 1.40 -5.61 -11.87
N LYS A 251 0.25 -5.20 -12.38
CA LYS A 251 -1.05 -5.40 -11.75
C LYS A 251 -2.01 -6.17 -12.65
N GLY A 252 -2.76 -7.08 -12.04
CA GLY A 252 -3.95 -7.66 -12.67
C GLY A 252 -5.06 -6.61 -12.86
N PRO A 253 -6.14 -6.94 -13.59
CA PRO A 253 -7.13 -5.96 -14.02
C PRO A 253 -7.74 -5.04 -12.96
N ASN A 254 -8.11 -5.59 -11.80
CA ASN A 254 -8.74 -4.82 -10.72
C ASN A 254 -7.82 -4.63 -9.50
N ALA A 255 -6.53 -4.95 -9.64
CA ALA A 255 -5.58 -4.78 -8.56
C ALA A 255 -5.19 -3.30 -8.43
N THR A 256 -5.04 -2.84 -7.20
CA THR A 256 -4.66 -1.46 -6.87
C THR A 256 -3.21 -1.39 -6.40
N LEU A 257 -2.64 -0.19 -6.42
CA LEU A 257 -1.36 0.08 -5.77
C LEU A 257 -1.54 0.09 -4.26
N ASP A 258 -0.60 -0.54 -3.57
CA ASP A 258 -0.67 -0.73 -2.14
C ASP A 258 0.08 0.34 -1.35
N TRP A 259 -0.44 0.64 -0.18
CA TRP A 259 0.26 1.35 0.87
C TRP A 259 0.99 0.34 1.75
N ARG A 260 2.23 0.65 2.14
CA ARG A 260 2.98 -0.13 3.12
C ARG A 260 3.67 0.79 4.11
N GLN A 261 4.00 0.26 5.28
CA GLN A 261 4.97 0.91 6.15
C GLN A 261 6.30 1.05 5.41
N GLY A 262 6.87 2.26 5.43
CA GLY A 262 8.20 2.52 4.90
C GLY A 262 9.28 1.82 5.72
N SER A 263 10.46 1.70 5.12
CA SER A 263 11.66 1.13 5.77
C SER A 263 12.82 2.14 5.68
N GLY A 264 13.84 1.94 6.51
CA GLY A 264 15.03 2.80 6.55
C GLY A 264 14.82 4.16 7.25
N ASP A 265 15.89 4.95 7.28
CA ASP A 265 15.96 6.16 8.12
C ASP A 265 14.98 7.27 7.71
N ARG A 266 14.65 7.35 6.41
CA ARG A 266 13.83 8.46 5.88
C ARG A 266 12.34 8.19 5.95
N ASP A 267 11.93 6.96 5.70
CA ASP A 267 10.53 6.66 5.38
C ASP A 267 9.84 5.74 6.42
N SER A 268 10.59 5.19 7.40
CA SER A 268 10.08 4.24 8.41
C SER A 268 8.92 4.73 9.28
N GLY A 269 8.78 6.06 9.42
CA GLY A 269 7.69 6.70 10.16
C GLY A 269 6.45 7.01 9.33
N THR A 270 6.33 6.52 8.10
CA THR A 270 5.21 6.84 7.19
C THR A 270 4.67 5.60 6.48
N LEU A 271 3.42 5.69 6.01
CA LEU A 271 2.89 4.80 4.98
C LEU A 271 3.31 5.32 3.61
N VAL A 272 4.02 4.52 2.84
CA VAL A 272 4.48 4.84 1.48
C VAL A 272 3.67 4.07 0.45
N LYS A 273 3.43 4.66 -0.72
CA LYS A 273 2.63 4.02 -1.79
C LYS A 273 3.50 3.55 -2.93
N GLN A 274 3.18 2.38 -3.49
CA GLN A 274 3.79 1.93 -4.74
C GLN A 274 3.69 3.01 -5.83
N GLY A 275 4.72 3.14 -6.66
CA GLY A 275 4.80 4.22 -7.65
C GLY A 275 5.43 5.53 -7.16
N THR A 276 5.90 5.62 -5.92
CA THR A 276 6.59 6.82 -5.39
C THR A 276 8.08 6.59 -5.13
N ILE A 277 8.85 7.67 -5.00
CA ILE A 277 10.28 7.60 -4.66
C ILE A 277 10.49 7.08 -3.22
N GLU A 278 9.58 7.39 -2.29
CA GLU A 278 9.57 6.87 -0.91
C GLU A 278 9.45 5.34 -0.92
N TYR A 279 8.62 4.77 -1.81
CA TYR A 279 8.50 3.33 -1.96
C TYR A 279 9.79 2.71 -2.51
N VAL A 280 10.41 3.34 -3.53
CA VAL A 280 11.70 2.87 -4.05
C VAL A 280 12.77 2.89 -2.96
N ARG A 281 12.87 3.96 -2.17
CA ARG A 281 13.80 4.05 -1.02
C ARG A 281 13.52 2.99 0.04
N THR A 282 12.25 2.69 0.30
CA THR A 282 11.82 1.62 1.21
C THR A 282 12.31 0.25 0.72
N ILE A 283 12.16 -0.05 -0.57
CA ILE A 283 12.68 -1.32 -1.12
C ILE A 283 14.21 -1.35 -1.08
N LEU A 284 14.91 -0.24 -1.34
CA LEU A 284 16.37 -0.17 -1.21
C LEU A 284 16.83 -0.46 0.22
N ALA A 285 16.15 0.08 1.23
CA ALA A 285 16.43 -0.23 2.62
C ALA A 285 16.20 -1.72 2.94
N ASP A 286 15.11 -2.30 2.42
CA ASP A 286 14.86 -3.74 2.57
C ASP A 286 15.95 -4.59 1.85
N MET A 287 16.50 -4.12 0.72
CA MET A 287 17.61 -4.77 0.00
C MET A 287 18.92 -4.66 0.79
N ASP A 288 19.19 -3.51 1.43
CA ASP A 288 20.38 -3.29 2.26
C ASP A 288 20.43 -4.24 3.46
N GLU A 289 19.29 -4.46 4.12
CA GLU A 289 19.19 -5.44 5.20
C GLU A 289 19.61 -6.85 4.76
N ARG A 290 19.39 -7.19 3.49
CA ARG A 290 19.74 -8.48 2.89
C ARG A 290 21.12 -8.50 2.22
N ALA A 291 21.72 -7.35 1.95
CA ALA A 291 22.95 -7.22 1.16
C ALA A 291 24.12 -8.03 1.72
N LEU A 292 24.17 -8.26 3.03
CA LEU A 292 25.19 -9.08 3.68
C LEU A 292 25.17 -10.56 3.22
N PHE A 293 24.01 -11.07 2.80
CA PHE A 293 23.81 -12.47 2.41
C PHE A 293 23.35 -12.63 0.95
N SER A 294 23.13 -11.51 0.25
CA SER A 294 22.64 -11.47 -1.12
C SER A 294 23.48 -10.45 -1.91
N PRO A 295 24.56 -10.90 -2.59
CA PRO A 295 25.38 -10.04 -3.43
C PRO A 295 24.58 -9.33 -4.53
N ASN A 296 23.49 -9.96 -5.01
CA ASN A 296 22.62 -9.36 -6.01
C ASN A 296 21.71 -8.27 -5.42
N ASP A 297 21.24 -8.38 -4.17
CA ASP A 297 20.56 -7.27 -3.49
C ASP A 297 21.54 -6.09 -3.37
N ALA A 298 22.78 -6.34 -2.93
CA ALA A 298 23.80 -5.29 -2.81
C ALA A 298 24.08 -4.60 -4.17
N LYS A 299 24.27 -5.38 -5.23
CA LYS A 299 24.50 -4.90 -6.59
C LYS A 299 23.35 -4.03 -7.09
N TYR A 300 22.12 -4.54 -7.05
CA TYR A 300 20.98 -3.84 -7.64
C TYR A 300 20.53 -2.65 -6.79
N ALA A 301 20.69 -2.71 -5.47
CA ALA A 301 20.46 -1.54 -4.64
C ALA A 301 21.37 -0.37 -5.05
N GLU A 302 22.65 -0.65 -5.31
CA GLU A 302 23.61 0.37 -5.73
C GLU A 302 23.34 0.92 -7.14
N GLU A 303 23.02 0.06 -8.11
CA GLU A 303 22.64 0.51 -9.46
C GLU A 303 21.38 1.40 -9.43
N ILE A 304 20.39 1.05 -8.62
CA ILE A 304 19.16 1.83 -8.48
C ILE A 304 19.44 3.17 -7.78
N ARG A 305 20.29 3.22 -6.74
CA ARG A 305 20.72 4.51 -6.14
C ARG A 305 21.39 5.41 -7.16
N THR A 306 22.30 4.85 -7.94
CA THR A 306 22.98 5.58 -9.02
C THR A 306 21.98 6.13 -10.03
N ALA A 307 20.97 5.35 -10.41
CA ALA A 307 19.92 5.79 -11.32
C ALA A 307 19.01 6.87 -10.71
N ILE A 308 18.79 6.85 -9.39
CA ILE A 308 18.07 7.91 -8.66
C ILE A 308 18.89 9.20 -8.66
N GLU A 309 20.17 9.13 -8.30
CA GLU A 309 21.07 10.29 -8.25
C GLU A 309 21.21 10.97 -9.61
N ASN A 310 21.31 10.17 -10.67
CA ASN A 310 21.38 10.67 -12.04
C ASN A 310 20.01 11.02 -12.65
N ARG A 311 18.90 10.78 -11.92
CA ARG A 311 17.52 10.95 -12.41
C ARG A 311 17.23 10.20 -13.72
N THR A 312 17.85 9.02 -13.89
CA THR A 312 17.65 8.15 -15.06
C THR A 312 16.74 6.95 -14.77
N LEU A 313 16.40 6.70 -13.51
CA LEU A 313 15.47 5.64 -13.14
C LEU A 313 14.08 5.90 -13.71
N ARG A 314 13.56 4.94 -14.48
CA ARG A 314 12.15 4.93 -14.91
C ARG A 314 11.35 4.02 -13.99
N TYR A 315 10.12 4.41 -13.68
CA TYR A 315 9.18 3.56 -12.96
C TYR A 315 7.84 3.57 -13.68
N VAL A 316 7.38 2.39 -14.08
CA VAL A 316 6.12 2.22 -14.82
C VAL A 316 5.18 1.26 -14.09
N LEU A 317 3.88 1.50 -14.23
CA LEU A 317 2.82 0.57 -13.90
C LEU A 317 2.32 -0.08 -15.17
N VAL A 318 2.34 -1.41 -15.24
CA VAL A 318 1.63 -2.18 -16.25
C VAL A 318 0.40 -2.81 -15.61
N GLN A 319 -0.77 -2.60 -16.20
CA GLN A 319 -2.02 -3.15 -15.72
C GLN A 319 -2.73 -3.91 -16.86
N ALA A 320 -2.93 -5.21 -16.68
CA ALA A 320 -3.66 -6.02 -17.65
C ALA A 320 -5.13 -5.57 -17.74
N THR A 321 -5.75 -5.72 -18.91
CA THR A 321 -7.16 -5.36 -19.10
C THR A 321 -8.07 -6.51 -18.64
N GLU A 322 -9.22 -6.16 -18.05
CA GLU A 322 -10.24 -7.13 -17.62
C GLU A 322 -10.69 -7.97 -18.81
N ASN A 323 -10.91 -9.27 -18.56
CA ASN A 323 -11.21 -10.21 -19.63
C ASN A 323 -11.95 -11.45 -19.14
N THR A 324 -12.50 -12.20 -20.09
CA THR A 324 -13.31 -13.40 -19.85
C THR A 324 -12.60 -14.68 -20.31
N GLY A 325 -11.27 -14.76 -20.12
CA GLY A 325 -10.47 -15.96 -20.41
C GLY A 325 -9.58 -15.88 -21.65
N GLN A 326 -9.61 -14.77 -22.39
CA GLN A 326 -8.62 -14.45 -23.42
C GLN A 326 -7.97 -13.11 -23.10
N TYR A 327 -6.70 -12.95 -23.44
CA TYR A 327 -5.99 -11.72 -23.20
C TYR A 327 -6.61 -10.56 -23.98
N ALA A 328 -6.87 -9.44 -23.29
CA ALA A 328 -7.54 -8.27 -23.85
C ALA A 328 -6.59 -7.10 -24.14
N GLY A 329 -5.31 -7.20 -23.74
CA GLY A 329 -4.36 -6.10 -23.78
C GLY A 329 -4.00 -5.58 -22.39
N ALA A 330 -3.30 -4.45 -22.34
CA ALA A 330 -2.85 -3.81 -21.11
C ALA A 330 -2.69 -2.30 -21.28
N THR A 331 -2.64 -1.60 -20.15
CA THR A 331 -2.27 -0.20 -20.05
C THR A 331 -0.94 -0.07 -19.34
N LEU A 332 -0.07 0.81 -19.82
CA LEU A 332 1.16 1.21 -19.15
C LEU A 332 1.11 2.68 -18.79
N ARG A 333 1.48 3.02 -17.56
CA ARG A 333 1.53 4.39 -17.05
C ARG A 333 2.91 4.68 -16.47
N HIS A 334 3.44 5.85 -16.75
CA HIS A 334 4.71 6.27 -16.17
C HIS A 334 4.48 7.01 -14.85
N PHE A 335 5.13 6.56 -13.78
CA PHE A 335 5.15 7.29 -12.53
C PHE A 335 6.10 8.49 -12.62
N LYS A 336 5.69 9.61 -12.02
CA LYS A 336 6.53 10.79 -11.84
C LYS A 336 7.21 10.73 -10.48
N ILE A 337 8.46 10.29 -10.46
CA ILE A 337 9.27 10.11 -9.24
C ILE A 337 10.38 11.16 -9.04
N PHE A 338 10.52 12.13 -9.94
CA PHE A 338 11.48 13.25 -9.87
C PHE A 338 10.87 14.60 -10.19
#